data_AF-A0A2K6F2R3-F1
#
_entry.id   AF-A0A2K6F2R3-F1
#
_cell.length_a   1.000
_cell.length_b   1.000
_cell.length_c   1.000
_cell.angle_alpha   90.00
_cell.angle_beta   90.00
_cell.angle_gamma   90.00
#
_symmetry.space_group_name_H-M   'P 1'
#
loop_
_entity.id
_entity.type
_entity.pdbx_description
1 polymer ?
#
loop_
_entity_poly.entity_id
_entity_poly.type
_entity_poly.pdbx_seq_one_letter_code
_entity_poly.pdbx_strand_id
1 'polypeptide(L)'
;MLPNTEAVGGKALPCIVDVRDEQQISDAVDKAVKKFGGIDILVNNASAISLTNTLETPTKRVDLMMNVNTRGTYLTSKACIPYLKKSKIAHILNLSPPLNLNPIWFKQHCAYTIAKYGMSMCVLGMAEEFKGEIAVNALWPKTAIHTAAMDMLGGSGIESQCRKVEIIADAAYSIFKKPKSFTGNFVIDENILKEEGIKNFDIYAVKPGHPLIPDFFLDEQPELVTKKMESQGAVPEVKEEKLQPQPKRSGAVEETFKIIKDSLSDDVVKATQAIYLFELSGEDGGTWFLDLKSKGGNAGHGEPSDRADVVMSMSTDDFVKMFSGKLKPTMAFMSGKLKIKGNMALAIKLEKLMNQMSSKL
;
A
#
# COMPACT_ATOMS: atom_id res chain seq x y z
N MET A 1 19.15 -10.15 -7.18
CA MET A 1 18.89 -11.16 -6.14
C MET A 1 19.93 -10.94 -5.05
N LEU A 2 19.53 -10.58 -3.83
CA LEU A 2 20.48 -10.52 -2.72
C LEU A 2 21.06 -11.93 -2.48
N PRO A 3 22.36 -12.07 -2.16
CA PRO A 3 22.91 -13.38 -1.85
C PRO A 3 22.19 -13.95 -0.63
N ASN A 4 22.03 -15.28 -0.58
CA ASN A 4 21.45 -15.93 0.59
C ASN A 4 22.38 -15.77 1.82
N THR A 5 21.84 -15.97 3.03
CA THR A 5 22.56 -15.73 4.29
C THR A 5 23.92 -16.45 4.39
N GLU A 6 24.02 -17.66 3.85
CA GLU A 6 25.26 -18.44 3.87
C GLU A 6 26.32 -17.88 2.91
N ALA A 7 25.92 -17.37 1.74
CA ALA A 7 26.84 -16.76 0.78
C ALA A 7 27.49 -15.47 1.29
N VAL A 8 26.89 -14.80 2.28
CA VAL A 8 27.46 -13.62 2.96
C VAL A 8 28.10 -13.94 4.32
N GLY A 9 28.35 -15.23 4.60
CA GLY A 9 29.09 -15.68 5.78
C GLY A 9 28.27 -15.93 7.03
N GLY A 10 26.94 -15.83 6.95
CA GLY A 10 26.03 -16.20 8.05
C GLY A 10 25.79 -17.70 8.14
N LYS A 11 25.12 -18.14 9.22
CA LYS A 11 24.58 -19.49 9.37
C LYS A 11 23.06 -19.43 9.28
N ALA A 12 22.45 -20.26 8.44
CA ALA A 12 21.01 -20.30 8.26
C ALA A 12 20.38 -21.57 8.86
N LEU A 13 19.16 -21.43 9.39
CA LEU A 13 18.29 -22.55 9.75
C LEU A 13 16.90 -22.28 9.19
N PRO A 14 16.56 -22.82 8.00
CA PRO A 14 15.25 -22.64 7.43
C PRO A 14 14.20 -23.46 8.21
N CYS A 15 13.13 -22.80 8.64
CA CYS A 15 11.99 -23.43 9.30
C CYS A 15 10.72 -23.09 8.52
N ILE A 16 9.86 -24.09 8.30
CA ILE A 16 8.50 -23.87 7.78
C ILE A 16 7.66 -23.38 8.96
N VAL A 17 7.18 -22.14 8.90
CA VAL A 17 6.40 -21.53 9.97
C VAL A 17 5.27 -20.69 9.38
N ASP A 18 4.03 -21.08 9.66
CA ASP A 18 2.89 -20.18 9.63
C ASP A 18 2.69 -19.59 11.04
N VAL A 19 2.92 -18.27 11.20
CA VAL A 19 2.81 -17.59 12.50
C VAL A 19 1.39 -17.59 13.09
N ARG A 20 0.39 -18.07 12.35
CA ARG A 20 -0.96 -18.32 12.86
C ARG A 20 -1.04 -19.59 13.70
N ASP A 21 -0.10 -20.51 13.54
CA ASP A 21 -0.02 -21.78 14.25
C ASP A 21 1.03 -21.69 15.38
N GLU A 22 0.57 -21.72 16.64
CA GLU A 22 1.45 -21.62 17.81
C GLU A 22 2.43 -22.80 17.88
N GLN A 23 2.04 -24.00 17.44
CA GLN A 23 2.91 -25.17 17.48
C GLN A 23 4.07 -25.02 16.50
N GLN A 24 3.81 -24.49 15.30
CA GLN A 24 4.87 -24.25 14.32
C GLN A 24 5.86 -23.18 14.79
N ILE A 25 5.40 -22.16 15.52
CA ILE A 25 6.26 -21.18 16.17
C ILE A 25 7.15 -21.87 17.21
N SER A 26 6.56 -22.62 18.13
CA SER A 26 7.29 -23.34 19.19
C SER A 26 8.33 -24.30 18.61
N ASP A 27 7.96 -25.11 17.62
CA ASP A 27 8.86 -26.06 16.96
C ASP A 27 10.06 -25.35 16.31
N ALA A 28 9.86 -24.18 15.70
CA ALA A 28 10.93 -23.41 15.09
C ALA A 28 11.87 -22.78 16.13
N VAL A 29 11.31 -22.26 17.22
CA VAL A 29 12.07 -21.73 18.36
C VAL A 29 12.93 -22.83 18.99
N ASP A 30 12.36 -24.01 19.24
CA ASP A 30 13.09 -25.13 19.82
C ASP A 30 14.20 -25.64 18.90
N LYS A 31 13.93 -25.69 17.58
CA LYS A 31 14.98 -26.01 16.58
C LYS A 31 16.11 -24.98 16.60
N ALA A 32 15.79 -23.69 16.66
CA ALA A 32 16.80 -22.62 16.72
C ALA A 32 17.65 -22.72 17.98
N VAL A 33 17.03 -22.91 19.15
CA VAL A 33 17.73 -23.06 20.43
C VAL A 33 18.59 -24.32 20.44
N LYS A 34 18.08 -25.46 19.94
CA LYS A 34 18.86 -26.69 19.81
C LYS A 34 20.07 -26.53 18.88
N LYS A 35 19.92 -25.75 17.80
CA LYS A 35 20.97 -25.58 16.78
C LYS A 35 22.02 -24.54 17.18
N PHE A 36 21.59 -23.43 17.76
CA PHE A 36 22.43 -22.24 18.00
C PHE A 36 22.67 -21.93 19.47
N GLY A 37 21.99 -22.62 20.39
CA GLY A 37 22.15 -22.48 21.84
C GLY A 37 21.29 -21.40 22.49
N GLY A 38 20.60 -20.57 21.71
CA GLY A 38 19.76 -19.49 22.22
C GLY A 38 19.16 -18.62 21.12
N ILE A 39 18.49 -17.55 21.53
CA ILE A 39 17.91 -16.52 20.66
C ILE A 39 18.29 -15.15 21.25
N ASP A 40 18.96 -14.33 20.46
CA ASP A 40 19.42 -13.00 20.87
C ASP A 40 18.52 -11.87 20.37
N ILE A 41 17.90 -12.07 19.21
CA ILE A 41 17.08 -11.09 18.51
C ILE A 41 15.86 -11.80 17.93
N LEU A 42 14.68 -11.23 18.16
CA LEU A 42 13.45 -11.55 17.44
C LEU A 42 13.07 -10.37 16.54
N VAL A 43 12.76 -10.65 15.27
CA VAL A 43 12.17 -9.66 14.35
C VAL A 43 10.79 -10.11 13.92
N ASN A 44 9.75 -9.42 14.40
CA ASN A 44 8.38 -9.62 13.97
C ASN A 44 8.13 -8.84 12.66
N ASN A 45 8.48 -9.46 11.53
CA ASN A 45 8.36 -8.89 10.18
C ASN A 45 7.10 -9.40 9.43
N ALA A 46 6.65 -10.62 9.70
CA ALA A 46 5.53 -11.23 8.97
C ALA A 46 4.27 -10.35 9.08
N SER A 47 3.61 -10.11 7.95
CA SER A 47 2.39 -9.30 7.89
C SER A 47 1.49 -9.71 6.72
N ALA A 48 0.20 -9.49 6.88
CA ALA A 48 -0.81 -9.51 5.84
C ALA A 48 -1.46 -8.13 5.72
N ILE A 49 -1.83 -7.77 4.49
CA ILE A 49 -2.39 -6.47 4.13
C ILE A 49 -3.66 -6.65 3.28
N SER A 50 -4.67 -5.82 3.55
CA SER A 50 -5.87 -5.65 2.73
C SER A 50 -6.35 -4.21 2.90
N LEU A 51 -6.27 -3.41 1.83
CA LEU A 51 -6.65 -1.99 1.84
C LEU A 51 -8.13 -1.79 1.49
N THR A 52 -9.00 -2.58 2.11
CA THR A 52 -10.46 -2.54 1.93
C THR A 52 -11.12 -1.89 3.14
N ASN A 53 -12.27 -1.22 2.94
CA ASN A 53 -13.02 -0.62 4.04
C ASN A 53 -13.97 -1.65 4.70
N THR A 54 -14.76 -1.22 5.69
CA THR A 54 -15.50 -2.11 6.58
C THR A 54 -16.47 -3.04 5.86
N LEU A 55 -17.21 -2.56 4.86
CA LEU A 55 -18.21 -3.38 4.16
C LEU A 55 -17.56 -4.27 3.09
N GLU A 56 -16.38 -3.89 2.62
CA GLU A 56 -15.67 -4.53 1.51
C GLU A 56 -14.69 -5.59 2.01
N THR A 57 -14.26 -5.53 3.27
CA THR A 57 -13.28 -6.47 3.83
C THR A 57 -13.96 -7.79 4.16
N PRO A 58 -13.67 -8.89 3.44
CA PRO A 58 -14.22 -10.20 3.81
C PRO A 58 -13.71 -10.60 5.20
N THR A 59 -14.53 -11.27 6.00
CA THR A 59 -14.16 -11.71 7.36
C THR A 59 -12.83 -12.48 7.37
N LYS A 60 -12.63 -13.39 6.40
CA LYS A 60 -11.36 -14.13 6.27
C LYS A 60 -10.13 -13.23 6.10
N ARG A 61 -10.26 -12.03 5.52
CA ARG A 61 -9.16 -11.06 5.41
C ARG A 61 -8.95 -10.30 6.70
N VAL A 62 -10.02 -9.97 7.44
CA VAL A 62 -9.90 -9.44 8.81
C VAL A 62 -9.15 -10.44 9.68
N ASP A 63 -9.59 -11.69 9.70
CA ASP A 63 -8.97 -12.77 10.47
C ASP A 63 -7.51 -12.97 10.07
N LEU A 64 -7.20 -12.96 8.76
CA LEU A 64 -5.84 -13.09 8.28
C LEU A 64 -4.94 -11.96 8.81
N MET A 65 -5.37 -10.71 8.70
CA MET A 65 -4.59 -9.56 9.17
C MET A 65 -4.39 -9.61 10.70
N MET A 66 -5.45 -9.88 11.46
CA MET A 66 -5.34 -9.96 12.92
C MET A 66 -4.49 -11.13 13.38
N ASN A 67 -4.64 -12.29 12.73
CA ASN A 67 -3.93 -13.51 13.12
C ASN A 67 -2.45 -13.48 12.73
N VAL A 68 -2.09 -12.91 11.58
CA VAL A 68 -0.68 -12.80 11.15
C VAL A 68 0.01 -11.63 11.85
N ASN A 69 -0.60 -10.45 11.85
CA ASN A 69 0.06 -9.22 12.32
C ASN A 69 0.10 -9.20 13.85
N THR A 70 -1.06 -9.01 14.49
CA THR A 70 -1.15 -8.83 15.95
C THR A 70 -0.88 -10.13 16.70
N ARG A 71 -1.66 -11.18 16.43
CA ARG A 71 -1.56 -12.45 17.16
C ARG A 71 -0.23 -13.15 16.90
N GLY A 72 0.21 -13.20 15.64
CA GLY A 72 1.50 -13.78 15.27
C GLY A 72 2.67 -13.10 15.96
N THR A 73 2.68 -11.76 16.01
CA THR A 73 3.66 -10.98 16.78
C THR A 73 3.64 -11.34 18.26
N TYR A 74 2.45 -11.37 18.88
CA TYR A 74 2.31 -11.69 20.30
C TYR A 74 2.84 -13.09 20.63
N LEU A 75 2.44 -14.11 19.86
CA LEU A 75 2.81 -15.50 20.10
C LEU A 75 4.29 -15.76 19.84
N THR A 76 4.86 -15.18 18.78
CA THR A 76 6.29 -15.33 18.47
C THR A 76 7.14 -14.66 19.54
N SER A 77 6.75 -13.46 20.01
CA SER A 77 7.38 -12.82 21.17
C SER A 77 7.30 -13.68 22.42
N LYS A 78 6.10 -14.17 22.78
CA LYS A 78 5.87 -15.06 23.93
C LYS A 78 6.80 -16.28 23.90
N ALA A 79 6.95 -16.94 22.75
CA ALA A 79 7.81 -18.11 22.60
C ALA A 79 9.31 -17.79 22.74
N CYS A 80 9.76 -16.63 22.25
CA CYS A 80 11.17 -16.23 22.27
C CYS A 80 11.62 -15.61 23.61
N ILE A 81 10.73 -14.95 24.36
CA ILE A 81 11.06 -14.21 25.59
C ILE A 81 11.89 -15.02 26.61
N PRO A 82 11.58 -16.30 26.93
CA PRO A 82 12.38 -17.08 27.89
C PRO A 82 13.85 -17.25 27.47
N TYR A 83 14.14 -17.22 26.17
CA TYR A 83 15.49 -17.32 25.63
C TYR A 83 16.16 -15.95 25.51
N LEU A 84 15.39 -14.92 25.12
CA LEU A 84 15.86 -13.53 25.08
C LEU A 84 16.29 -13.03 26.47
N LYS A 85 15.58 -13.40 27.55
CA LYS A 85 15.98 -13.06 28.93
C LYS A 85 17.39 -13.55 29.29
N LYS A 86 17.88 -14.61 28.63
CA LYS A 86 19.23 -15.18 28.84
C LYS A 86 20.29 -14.54 27.94
N SER A 87 19.87 -13.80 26.90
CA SER A 87 20.77 -13.14 25.95
C SER A 87 21.44 -11.91 26.54
N LYS A 88 22.68 -11.64 26.11
CA LYS A 88 23.37 -10.38 26.39
C LYS A 88 22.89 -9.22 25.51
N ILE A 89 22.32 -9.52 24.33
CA ILE A 89 21.81 -8.56 23.35
C ILE A 89 20.32 -8.27 23.63
N ALA A 90 19.49 -9.31 23.61
CA ALA A 90 18.06 -9.32 23.93
C ALA A 90 17.23 -8.18 23.29
N HIS A 91 16.93 -8.32 21.99
CA HIS A 91 16.05 -7.39 21.27
C HIS A 91 14.80 -8.07 20.69
N ILE A 92 13.66 -7.39 20.76
CA ILE A 92 12.46 -7.64 19.96
C ILE A 92 12.24 -6.40 19.09
N LEU A 93 12.22 -6.60 17.78
CA LEU A 93 11.94 -5.55 16.81
C LEU A 93 10.67 -5.88 16.01
N ASN A 94 9.64 -5.05 16.17
CA ASN A 94 8.41 -5.18 15.40
C ASN A 94 8.48 -4.25 14.18
N LEU A 95 8.26 -4.77 12.97
CA LEU A 95 8.13 -3.89 11.81
C LEU A 95 6.71 -3.31 11.77
N SER A 96 6.46 -2.28 12.57
CA SER A 96 5.16 -1.66 12.76
C SER A 96 5.28 -0.15 12.97
N PRO A 97 4.23 0.64 12.64
CA PRO A 97 4.31 2.10 12.62
C PRO A 97 4.23 2.71 14.03
N PRO A 98 4.59 3.99 14.19
CA PRO A 98 4.16 4.78 15.34
C PRO A 98 2.63 4.78 15.49
N LEU A 99 2.13 4.88 16.73
CA LEU A 99 0.69 4.92 17.01
C LEU A 99 0.12 6.32 16.74
N ASN A 100 -0.13 6.63 15.47
CA ASN A 100 -0.75 7.88 15.05
C ASN A 100 -2.28 7.78 15.09
N LEU A 101 -2.91 8.48 16.05
CA LEU A 101 -4.37 8.45 16.25
C LEU A 101 -5.15 9.44 15.36
N ASN A 102 -4.51 10.03 14.35
CA ASN A 102 -5.19 10.86 13.38
C ASN A 102 -6.27 10.04 12.62
N PRO A 103 -7.55 10.44 12.66
CA PRO A 103 -8.64 9.68 12.06
C PRO A 103 -8.48 9.41 10.56
N ILE A 104 -7.66 10.20 9.84
CA ILE A 104 -7.40 9.97 8.42
C ILE A 104 -6.87 8.55 8.15
N TRP A 105 -6.05 8.00 9.06
CA TRP A 105 -5.46 6.67 8.95
C TRP A 105 -6.41 5.53 9.32
N PHE A 106 -7.55 5.84 9.91
CA PHE A 106 -8.62 4.88 10.25
C PHE A 106 -9.80 4.97 9.27
N LYS A 107 -9.96 6.12 8.61
CA LYS A 107 -11.04 6.39 7.65
C LYS A 107 -11.04 5.38 6.52
N GLN A 108 -9.86 5.02 6.03
CA GLN A 108 -9.66 3.98 5.03
C GLN A 108 -9.01 2.76 5.71
N HIS A 109 -9.26 1.56 5.19
CA HIS A 109 -8.56 0.32 5.58
C HIS A 109 -8.45 0.07 7.11
N CYS A 110 -9.50 0.41 7.86
CA CYS A 110 -9.53 0.37 9.33
C CYS A 110 -9.03 -0.97 9.92
N ALA A 111 -9.43 -2.11 9.33
CA ALA A 111 -8.99 -3.43 9.79
C ALA A 111 -7.47 -3.63 9.69
N TYR A 112 -6.84 -3.13 8.62
CA TYR A 112 -5.38 -3.17 8.47
C TYR A 112 -4.69 -2.24 9.47
N THR A 113 -5.21 -1.02 9.64
CA THR A 113 -4.69 -0.05 10.62
C THR A 113 -4.69 -0.64 12.02
N ILE A 114 -5.81 -1.22 12.47
CA ILE A 114 -5.91 -1.90 13.78
C ILE A 114 -4.91 -3.06 13.87
N ALA A 115 -4.77 -3.87 12.82
CA ALA A 115 -3.84 -5.01 12.82
C ALA A 115 -2.36 -4.58 12.95
N LYS A 116 -1.93 -3.51 12.24
CA LYS A 116 -0.57 -2.99 12.37
C LYS A 116 -0.36 -2.27 13.70
N TYR A 117 -1.36 -1.53 14.18
CA TYR A 117 -1.28 -0.84 15.47
C TYR A 117 -1.27 -1.84 16.64
N GLY A 118 -1.90 -3.01 16.50
CA GLY A 118 -1.80 -4.09 17.48
C GLY A 118 -0.36 -4.58 17.68
N MET A 119 0.45 -4.66 16.62
CA MET A 119 1.89 -4.95 16.74
C MET A 119 2.64 -3.87 17.52
N SER A 120 2.30 -2.61 17.28
CA SER A 120 2.86 -1.44 17.97
C SER A 120 2.40 -1.34 19.43
N MET A 121 1.18 -1.75 19.74
CA MET A 121 0.69 -1.88 21.12
C MET A 121 1.41 -3.01 21.87
N CYS A 122 1.82 -4.09 21.18
CA CYS A 122 2.72 -5.08 21.79
C CYS A 122 4.06 -4.46 22.19
N VAL A 123 4.60 -3.51 21.42
CA VAL A 123 5.82 -2.77 21.78
C VAL A 123 5.60 -1.99 23.08
N LEU A 124 4.52 -1.21 23.17
CA LEU A 124 4.20 -0.45 24.40
C LEU A 124 4.13 -1.36 25.64
N GLY A 125 3.40 -2.47 25.55
CA GLY A 125 3.23 -3.38 26.68
C GLY A 125 4.52 -4.10 27.05
N MET A 126 5.14 -4.77 26.08
CA MET A 126 6.31 -5.63 26.33
C MET A 126 7.57 -4.84 26.68
N ALA A 127 7.73 -3.60 26.19
CA ALA A 127 8.87 -2.76 26.55
C ALA A 127 8.91 -2.44 28.05
N GLU A 128 7.75 -2.17 28.65
CA GLU A 128 7.64 -1.91 30.09
C GLU A 128 7.60 -3.22 30.90
N GLU A 129 6.92 -4.26 30.40
CA GLU A 129 6.87 -5.57 31.05
C GLU A 129 8.26 -6.21 31.22
N PHE A 130 9.17 -6.03 30.26
CA PHE A 130 10.51 -6.62 30.26
C PHE A 130 11.63 -5.58 30.42
N LYS A 131 11.31 -4.44 31.02
CA LYS A 131 12.26 -3.33 31.20
C LYS A 131 13.53 -3.78 31.93
N GLY A 132 14.69 -3.49 31.34
CA GLY A 132 16.00 -3.91 31.84
C GLY A 132 16.40 -5.34 31.48
N GLU A 133 15.47 -6.19 31.02
CA GLU A 133 15.74 -7.56 30.59
C GLU A 133 15.86 -7.67 29.07
N ILE A 134 14.94 -7.05 28.33
CA ILE A 134 14.79 -7.12 26.87
C ILE A 134 14.46 -5.73 26.32
N ALA A 135 15.16 -5.30 25.26
CA ALA A 135 14.77 -4.13 24.47
C ALA A 135 13.64 -4.48 23.51
N VAL A 136 12.53 -3.75 23.53
CA VAL A 136 11.40 -3.95 22.61
C VAL A 136 11.11 -2.64 21.91
N ASN A 137 11.22 -2.62 20.58
CA ASN A 137 11.03 -1.41 19.78
C ASN A 137 10.24 -1.73 18.49
N ALA A 138 9.69 -0.69 17.88
CA ALA A 138 9.16 -0.75 16.52
C ALA A 138 10.12 -0.07 15.53
N LEU A 139 10.14 -0.53 14.28
CA LEU A 139 10.81 0.13 13.16
C LEU A 139 9.84 0.25 11.98
N TRP A 140 9.78 1.45 11.39
CA TRP A 140 8.93 1.75 10.24
C TRP A 140 9.70 2.55 9.19
N PRO A 141 9.48 2.29 7.89
CA PRO A 141 10.11 3.09 6.87
C PRO A 141 9.41 4.45 6.72
N LYS A 142 10.19 5.48 6.38
CA LYS A 142 9.63 6.80 6.05
C LYS A 142 8.91 6.79 4.70
N THR A 143 9.36 5.95 3.78
CA THR A 143 8.89 5.89 2.39
C THR A 143 8.60 4.47 1.97
N ALA A 144 7.83 4.27 0.91
CA ALA A 144 7.61 2.95 0.32
C ALA A 144 8.94 2.21 0.05
N ILE A 145 8.95 0.90 0.31
CA ILE A 145 10.12 0.02 0.12
C ILE A 145 9.85 -0.93 -1.05
N HIS A 146 10.78 -1.01 -1.98
CA HIS A 146 10.66 -1.84 -3.17
C HIS A 146 10.77 -3.31 -2.81
N THR A 147 9.63 -4.00 -2.90
CA THR A 147 9.48 -5.43 -2.66
C THR A 147 8.44 -5.98 -3.63
N ALA A 148 8.44 -7.30 -3.86
CA ALA A 148 7.42 -7.92 -4.70
C ALA A 148 5.98 -7.64 -4.21
N ALA A 149 5.78 -7.52 -2.90
CA ALA A 149 4.48 -7.15 -2.33
C ALA A 149 4.09 -5.70 -2.68
N MET A 150 5.07 -4.79 -2.72
CA MET A 150 4.85 -3.41 -3.15
C MET A 150 4.54 -3.32 -4.64
N ASP A 151 5.19 -4.13 -5.49
CA ASP A 151 4.87 -4.19 -6.92
C ASP A 151 3.44 -4.67 -7.16
N MET A 152 2.98 -5.65 -6.39
CA MET A 152 1.59 -6.12 -6.43
C MET A 152 0.59 -5.05 -5.98
N LEU A 153 0.98 -4.15 -5.08
CA LEU A 153 0.11 -3.12 -4.52
C LEU A 153 0.09 -1.84 -5.38
N GLY A 154 1.26 -1.37 -5.82
CA GLY A 154 1.44 -0.11 -6.54
C GLY A 154 1.46 -0.24 -8.06
N GLY A 155 1.60 -1.46 -8.59
CA GLY A 155 1.64 -1.73 -10.02
C GLY A 155 2.98 -1.37 -10.68
N SER A 156 3.02 -1.49 -12.01
CA SER A 156 4.25 -1.25 -12.79
C SER A 156 4.76 0.18 -12.63
N GLY A 157 6.08 0.32 -12.41
CA GLY A 157 6.76 1.60 -12.25
C GLY A 157 6.77 2.16 -10.82
N ILE A 158 6.17 1.45 -9.84
CA ILE A 158 6.23 1.87 -8.43
C ILE A 158 7.66 1.84 -7.87
N GLU A 159 8.50 0.95 -8.41
CA GLU A 159 9.89 0.75 -8.01
C GLU A 159 10.70 2.06 -7.98
N SER A 160 10.51 2.96 -8.97
CA SER A 160 11.29 4.19 -9.05
C SER A 160 10.93 5.21 -7.97
N GLN A 161 9.80 5.03 -7.29
CA GLN A 161 9.31 5.88 -6.20
C GLN A 161 9.56 5.24 -4.83
N CYS A 162 10.28 4.12 -4.79
CA CYS A 162 10.59 3.38 -3.58
C CYS A 162 12.07 3.52 -3.19
N ARG A 163 12.35 3.27 -1.92
CA ARG A 163 13.70 2.95 -1.45
C ARG A 163 13.95 1.44 -1.49
N LYS A 164 15.21 1.06 -1.54
CA LYS A 164 15.66 -0.32 -1.51
C LYS A 164 15.54 -0.88 -0.09
N VAL A 165 15.46 -2.20 0.04
CA VAL A 165 15.28 -2.91 1.33
C VAL A 165 16.44 -2.69 2.31
N GLU A 166 17.61 -2.32 1.82
CA GLU A 166 18.82 -2.08 2.60
C GLU A 166 18.63 -0.95 3.64
N ILE A 167 17.76 0.04 3.39
CA ILE A 167 17.54 1.12 4.37
C ILE A 167 16.92 0.59 5.67
N ILE A 168 15.96 -0.35 5.56
CA ILE A 168 15.35 -0.99 6.71
C ILE A 168 16.34 -1.95 7.37
N ALA A 169 17.13 -2.67 6.56
CA ALA A 169 18.16 -3.57 7.09
C ALA A 169 19.21 -2.82 7.92
N ASP A 170 19.74 -1.70 7.41
CA ASP A 170 20.74 -0.89 8.09
C ASP A 170 20.16 -0.19 9.33
N ALA A 171 18.90 0.28 9.26
CA ALA A 171 18.20 0.85 10.41
C ALA A 171 17.99 -0.19 11.51
N ALA A 172 17.55 -1.41 11.16
CA ALA A 172 17.39 -2.51 12.10
C ALA A 172 18.75 -2.90 12.73
N TYR A 173 19.80 -3.02 11.92
CA TYR A 173 21.15 -3.29 12.40
C TYR A 173 21.64 -2.23 13.38
N SER A 174 21.31 -0.96 13.15
CA SER A 174 21.62 0.14 14.07
C SER A 174 20.91 -0.02 15.41
N ILE A 175 19.65 -0.46 15.42
CA ILE A 175 18.88 -0.75 16.65
C ILE A 175 19.51 -1.92 17.42
N PHE A 176 19.92 -2.99 16.73
CA PHE A 176 20.50 -4.18 17.39
C PHE A 176 21.83 -3.91 18.10
N LYS A 177 22.55 -2.85 17.72
CA LYS A 177 23.76 -2.39 18.42
C LYS A 177 23.44 -1.58 19.69
N LYS A 178 22.21 -1.13 19.89
CA LYS A 178 21.83 -0.33 21.06
C LYS A 178 21.71 -1.23 22.32
N PRO A 179 21.97 -0.68 23.52
CA PRO A 179 21.81 -1.43 24.77
C PRO A 179 20.34 -1.78 25.04
N LYS A 180 20.09 -2.73 25.95
CA LYS A 180 18.75 -3.14 26.39
C LYS A 180 17.89 -1.99 26.96
N SER A 181 18.52 -0.90 27.39
CA SER A 181 17.84 0.31 27.85
C SER A 181 17.21 1.13 26.71
N PHE A 182 17.61 0.89 25.45
CA PHE A 182 16.94 1.42 24.28
C PHE A 182 15.68 0.60 24.00
N THR A 183 14.57 0.94 24.65
CA THR A 183 13.31 0.21 24.62
C THR A 183 12.12 1.16 24.59
N GLY A 184 10.97 0.71 24.07
CA GLY A 184 9.73 1.49 23.98
C GLY A 184 9.69 2.50 22.85
N ASN A 185 10.60 2.42 21.88
CA ASN A 185 10.72 3.40 20.79
C ASN A 185 9.92 2.98 19.54
N PHE A 186 9.40 3.97 18.82
CA PHE A 186 8.83 3.82 17.48
C PHE A 186 9.75 4.50 16.47
N VAL A 187 10.72 3.75 15.97
CA VAL A 187 11.84 4.26 15.18
C VAL A 187 11.43 4.42 13.71
N ILE A 188 11.87 5.52 13.10
CA ILE A 188 11.80 5.73 11.65
C ILE A 188 13.20 5.53 11.05
N ASP A 189 13.28 4.74 9.98
CA ASP A 189 14.54 4.33 9.32
C ASP A 189 15.49 5.51 9.02
N GLU A 190 15.01 6.57 8.38
CA GLU A 190 15.81 7.73 8.01
C GLU A 190 16.30 8.50 9.25
N ASN A 191 15.52 8.52 10.33
CA ASN A 191 15.87 9.26 11.54
C ASN A 191 17.03 8.56 12.27
N ILE A 192 16.94 7.25 12.49
CA ILE A 192 18.01 6.51 13.16
C ILE A 192 19.29 6.48 12.32
N LEU A 193 19.19 6.41 11.00
CA LEU A 193 20.36 6.44 10.13
C LEU A 193 21.03 7.82 10.09
N LYS A 194 20.28 8.91 10.22
CA LYS A 194 20.86 10.25 10.43
C LYS A 194 21.63 10.33 11.73
N GLU A 195 21.12 9.74 12.81
CA GLU A 195 21.81 9.68 14.10
C GLU A 195 23.13 8.88 14.01
N GLU A 196 23.17 7.83 13.19
CA GLU A 196 24.39 7.07 12.89
C GLU A 196 25.32 7.78 11.89
N GLY A 197 24.98 9.00 11.46
CA GLY A 197 25.82 9.87 10.65
C GLY A 197 25.60 9.79 9.13
N ILE A 198 24.60 9.04 8.66
CA ILE A 198 24.26 8.99 7.23
C ILE A 198 23.64 10.33 6.81
N LYS A 199 24.28 10.97 5.82
CA LYS A 199 23.82 12.25 5.27
C LYS A 199 23.21 12.10 3.88
N ASN A 200 23.77 11.22 3.05
CA ASN A 200 23.30 11.00 1.69
C ASN A 200 22.42 9.74 1.64
N PHE A 201 21.12 9.94 1.41
CA PHE A 201 20.13 8.85 1.31
C PHE A 201 19.85 8.40 -0.13
N ASP A 202 20.46 9.03 -1.14
CA ASP A 202 20.31 8.62 -2.54
C ASP A 202 20.79 7.18 -2.78
N ILE A 203 21.75 6.70 -1.97
CA ILE A 203 22.24 5.32 -2.00
C ILE A 203 21.11 4.30 -1.77
N TYR A 204 20.08 4.69 -1.02
CA TYR A 204 18.91 3.87 -0.72
C TYR A 204 17.76 4.08 -1.70
N ALA A 205 17.78 5.10 -2.56
CA ALA A 205 16.75 5.24 -3.59
C ALA A 205 16.93 4.17 -4.68
N VAL A 206 15.84 3.55 -5.15
CA VAL A 206 15.90 2.67 -6.33
C VAL A 206 16.31 3.48 -7.56
N LYS A 207 15.73 4.69 -7.72
CA LYS A 207 16.11 5.67 -8.74
C LYS A 207 16.44 7.01 -8.06
N PRO A 208 17.74 7.31 -7.81
CA PRO A 208 18.16 8.59 -7.22
C PRO A 208 17.60 9.80 -7.97
N GLY A 209 17.22 10.84 -7.23
CA GLY A 209 16.60 12.06 -7.79
C GLY A 209 15.12 11.93 -8.15
N HIS A 210 14.52 10.73 -8.07
CA HIS A 210 13.09 10.55 -8.28
C HIS A 210 12.32 10.75 -6.96
N PRO A 211 11.14 11.39 -6.98
CA PRO A 211 10.30 11.55 -5.79
C PRO A 211 9.87 10.21 -5.21
N LEU A 212 9.89 10.17 -3.88
CA LEU A 212 9.57 9.00 -3.09
C LEU A 212 8.13 9.10 -2.56
N ILE A 213 7.44 7.96 -2.51
CA ILE A 213 6.12 7.88 -1.89
C ILE A 213 6.29 7.78 -0.37
N PRO A 214 5.68 8.69 0.42
CA PRO A 214 5.63 8.54 1.87
C PRO A 214 4.94 7.24 2.28
N ASP A 215 5.42 6.59 3.33
CA ASP A 215 4.75 5.40 3.83
C ASP A 215 3.49 5.77 4.65
N PHE A 216 2.61 4.79 4.85
CA PHE A 216 1.40 4.95 5.64
C PHE A 216 1.71 5.36 7.08
N PHE A 217 0.73 6.02 7.72
CA PHE A 217 0.70 6.34 9.16
C PHE A 217 1.63 7.49 9.60
N LEU A 218 2.38 8.08 8.67
CA LEU A 218 3.23 9.24 8.92
C LEU A 218 2.57 10.50 8.37
N ASP A 219 2.30 11.47 9.25
CA ASP A 219 1.71 12.76 8.84
C ASP A 219 2.78 13.62 8.13
N GLU A 220 2.92 13.46 6.82
CA GLU A 220 3.48 14.52 5.97
C GLU A 220 2.33 15.33 5.37
N GLN A 221 2.42 16.67 5.41
CA GLN A 221 1.35 17.52 4.90
C GLN A 221 1.09 17.20 3.41
N PRO A 222 -0.12 16.73 3.05
CA PRO A 222 -0.42 16.25 1.69
C PRO A 222 -0.14 17.30 0.61
N GLU A 223 -0.33 18.59 0.94
CA GLU A 223 -0.05 19.71 0.05
C GLU A 223 1.45 19.92 -0.23
N LEU A 224 2.32 19.64 0.75
CA LEU A 224 3.77 19.76 0.58
C LEU A 224 4.34 18.59 -0.22
N VAL A 225 3.78 17.38 -0.04
CA VAL A 225 4.15 16.20 -0.83
C VAL A 225 3.74 16.40 -2.29
N THR A 226 2.51 16.83 -2.52
CA THR A 226 1.98 17.13 -3.87
C THR A 226 2.82 18.23 -4.55
N LYS A 227 3.08 19.35 -3.88
CA LYS A 227 3.94 20.42 -4.42
C LYS A 227 5.39 19.99 -4.67
N LYS A 228 5.96 19.09 -3.86
CA LYS A 228 7.32 18.56 -4.06
C LYS A 228 7.39 17.61 -5.25
N MET A 229 6.38 16.75 -5.41
CA MET A 229 6.28 15.86 -6.58
C MET A 229 6.10 16.65 -7.87
N GLU A 230 5.28 17.71 -7.83
CA GLU A 230 5.07 18.64 -8.97
C GLU A 230 6.32 19.47 -9.30
N SER A 231 7.03 20.00 -8.30
CA SER A 231 8.22 20.87 -8.51
C SER A 231 9.49 20.13 -8.90
N GLN A 232 9.58 18.81 -8.67
CA GLN A 232 10.74 17.98 -9.01
C GLN A 232 10.58 17.21 -10.33
N GLY A 233 9.57 17.54 -11.15
CA GLY A 233 9.42 16.99 -12.49
C GLY A 233 9.03 15.50 -12.53
N ALA A 234 8.52 14.94 -11.43
CA ALA A 234 7.93 13.60 -11.43
C ALA A 234 6.44 13.67 -11.72
N VAL A 235 6.15 14.20 -12.89
CA VAL A 235 4.98 13.80 -13.65
C VAL A 235 5.45 12.59 -14.47
N PRO A 236 4.73 11.46 -14.52
CA PRO A 236 4.99 10.45 -15.55
C PRO A 236 5.01 11.18 -16.90
N GLU A 237 6.00 10.91 -17.77
CA GLU A 237 6.18 11.62 -19.05
C GLU A 237 4.86 11.75 -19.82
N VAL A 238 4.22 12.91 -19.71
CA VAL A 238 3.22 13.41 -20.63
C VAL A 238 3.94 14.49 -21.40
N LYS A 239 4.03 14.32 -22.73
CA LYS A 239 4.47 15.40 -23.60
C LYS A 239 3.57 16.61 -23.36
N GLU A 240 4.10 17.65 -22.75
CA GLU A 240 3.42 18.92 -22.60
C GLU A 240 3.22 19.55 -23.99
N GLU A 241 1.97 19.66 -24.44
CA GLU A 241 1.60 20.75 -25.34
C GLU A 241 1.11 21.94 -24.52
N LYS A 242 1.58 23.12 -24.95
CA LYS A 242 1.50 24.41 -24.26
C LYS A 242 0.11 24.72 -23.71
N LEU A 243 0.08 25.07 -22.42
CA LEU A 243 -1.04 25.70 -21.74
C LEU A 243 -1.50 26.98 -22.46
N GLN A 244 -2.72 26.96 -22.98
CA GLN A 244 -3.54 28.16 -23.13
C GLN A 244 -4.60 28.19 -22.03
N PRO A 245 -4.97 29.38 -21.52
CA PRO A 245 -5.89 29.50 -20.39
C PRO A 245 -7.27 28.96 -20.76
N GLN A 246 -7.75 27.95 -20.03
CA GLN A 246 -9.09 27.39 -20.28
C GLN A 246 -10.19 28.29 -19.68
N PRO A 247 -11.25 28.61 -20.45
CA PRO A 247 -12.47 29.18 -19.90
C PRO A 247 -13.31 28.10 -19.21
N LYS A 248 -14.17 28.50 -18.28
CA LYS A 248 -15.21 27.64 -17.68
C LYS A 248 -15.97 26.91 -18.80
N ARG A 249 -15.98 25.57 -18.81
CA ARG A 249 -16.65 24.77 -19.85
C ARG A 249 -17.84 24.01 -19.26
N SER A 250 -19.03 24.53 -19.53
CA SER A 250 -20.23 23.70 -19.57
C SER A 250 -20.14 22.71 -20.75
N GLY A 251 -20.54 21.45 -20.59
CA GLY A 251 -20.67 20.44 -21.66
C GLY A 251 -19.52 19.43 -21.83
N ALA A 252 -18.49 19.45 -20.97
CA ALA A 252 -17.32 18.57 -21.11
C ALA A 252 -17.63 17.06 -20.96
N VAL A 253 -18.65 16.72 -20.16
CA VAL A 253 -19.11 15.33 -19.98
C VAL A 253 -19.76 14.82 -21.27
N GLU A 254 -20.63 15.63 -21.89
CA GLU A 254 -21.30 15.29 -23.15
C GLU A 254 -20.31 15.11 -24.29
N GLU A 255 -19.30 15.98 -24.39
CA GLU A 255 -18.21 15.86 -25.36
C GLU A 255 -17.42 14.56 -25.15
N THR A 256 -17.13 14.19 -23.90
CA THR A 256 -16.46 12.93 -23.56
C THR A 256 -17.29 11.72 -24.01
N PHE A 257 -18.60 11.71 -23.74
CA PHE A 257 -19.49 10.62 -24.19
C PHE A 257 -19.67 10.56 -25.71
N LYS A 258 -19.62 11.69 -26.40
CA LYS A 258 -19.59 11.73 -27.87
C LYS A 258 -18.34 11.02 -28.41
N ILE A 259 -17.17 11.29 -27.84
CA ILE A 259 -15.92 10.63 -28.27
C ILE A 259 -15.92 9.14 -27.93
N ILE A 260 -16.45 8.76 -26.75
CA ILE A 260 -16.65 7.36 -26.39
C ILE A 260 -17.51 6.67 -27.45
N LYS A 261 -18.63 7.28 -27.85
CA LYS A 261 -19.56 6.76 -28.85
C LYS A 261 -18.92 6.59 -30.23
N ASP A 262 -18.14 7.59 -30.67
CA ASP A 262 -17.42 7.54 -31.94
C ASP A 262 -16.29 6.49 -31.97
N SER A 263 -15.85 6.05 -30.78
CA SER A 263 -14.79 5.06 -30.60
C SER A 263 -15.31 3.63 -30.40
N LEU A 264 -16.63 3.42 -30.37
CA LEU A 264 -17.22 2.08 -30.21
C LEU A 264 -17.01 1.21 -31.45
N SER A 265 -16.74 -0.07 -31.22
CA SER A 265 -16.62 -1.07 -32.29
C SER A 265 -17.07 -2.44 -31.79
N ASP A 266 -17.37 -3.35 -32.71
CA ASP A 266 -17.75 -4.72 -32.37
C ASP A 266 -16.66 -5.47 -31.58
N ASP A 267 -15.38 -5.13 -31.76
CA ASP A 267 -14.27 -5.72 -31.02
C ASP A 267 -14.25 -5.25 -29.55
N VAL A 268 -14.54 -3.95 -29.33
CA VAL A 268 -14.67 -3.35 -28.00
C VAL A 268 -15.84 -3.96 -27.23
N VAL A 269 -16.98 -4.16 -27.91
CA VAL A 269 -18.16 -4.82 -27.36
C VAL A 269 -17.86 -6.27 -26.97
N LYS A 270 -17.22 -7.04 -27.86
CA LYS A 270 -16.86 -8.45 -27.60
C LYS A 270 -15.86 -8.61 -26.45
N ALA A 271 -14.92 -7.69 -26.27
CA ALA A 271 -13.93 -7.78 -25.21
C ALA A 271 -14.53 -7.54 -23.81
N THR A 272 -15.53 -6.66 -23.73
CA THR A 272 -16.06 -6.16 -22.46
C THR A 272 -17.32 -6.90 -22.02
N GLN A 273 -18.34 -6.97 -22.90
CA GLN A 273 -19.64 -7.60 -22.66
C GLN A 273 -20.32 -7.15 -21.36
N ALA A 274 -20.41 -5.84 -21.13
CA ALA A 274 -20.98 -5.27 -19.92
C ALA A 274 -21.68 -3.93 -20.16
N ILE A 275 -22.62 -3.59 -19.29
CA ILE A 275 -23.30 -2.29 -19.25
C ILE A 275 -22.82 -1.51 -18.01
N TYR A 276 -22.34 -0.29 -18.24
CA TYR A 276 -21.87 0.63 -17.21
C TYR A 276 -22.83 1.80 -17.06
N LEU A 277 -23.15 2.15 -15.82
CA LEU A 277 -23.88 3.36 -15.44
C LEU A 277 -22.92 4.33 -14.74
N PHE A 278 -22.99 5.60 -15.07
CA PHE A 278 -22.22 6.67 -14.45
C PHE A 278 -23.17 7.63 -13.76
N GLU A 279 -23.03 7.78 -12.45
CA GLU A 279 -23.76 8.75 -11.63
C GLU A 279 -22.83 9.93 -11.35
N LEU A 280 -22.96 11.00 -12.13
CA LEU A 280 -22.03 12.12 -12.09
C LEU A 280 -22.60 13.28 -11.27
N SER A 281 -21.84 13.77 -10.29
CA SER A 281 -22.20 14.93 -9.47
C SER A 281 -21.44 16.18 -9.89
N GLY A 282 -22.11 17.33 -9.95
CA GLY A 282 -21.50 18.62 -10.30
C GLY A 282 -22.31 19.38 -11.35
N GLU A 283 -21.76 20.48 -11.83
CA GLU A 283 -22.28 21.20 -13.01
C GLU A 283 -22.19 20.26 -14.22
N ASP A 284 -23.28 20.14 -14.98
CA ASP A 284 -23.50 19.15 -16.06
C ASP A 284 -23.41 17.67 -15.63
N GLY A 285 -23.65 17.40 -14.34
CA GLY A 285 -23.83 16.06 -13.81
C GLY A 285 -25.12 15.39 -14.27
N GLY A 286 -25.33 14.15 -13.87
CA GLY A 286 -26.49 13.36 -14.27
C GLY A 286 -26.14 11.88 -14.42
N THR A 287 -27.13 11.13 -14.88
CA THR A 287 -26.98 9.71 -15.16
C THR A 287 -26.57 9.52 -16.62
N TRP A 288 -25.52 8.75 -16.85
CA TRP A 288 -25.02 8.42 -18.19
C TRP A 288 -24.73 6.93 -18.27
N PHE A 289 -24.76 6.36 -19.47
CA PHE A 289 -24.48 4.93 -19.65
C PHE A 289 -23.50 4.65 -20.78
N LEU A 290 -22.87 3.48 -20.68
CA LEU A 290 -22.06 2.85 -21.71
C LEU A 290 -22.45 1.37 -21.79
N ASP A 291 -23.16 1.01 -22.85
CA ASP A 291 -23.56 -0.34 -23.18
C ASP A 291 -22.53 -0.95 -24.15
N LEU A 292 -21.75 -1.90 -23.64
CA LEU A 292 -20.81 -2.72 -24.40
C LEU A 292 -21.27 -4.17 -24.48
N LYS A 293 -22.59 -4.39 -24.46
CA LYS A 293 -23.25 -5.70 -24.53
C LYS A 293 -24.13 -5.82 -25.78
N SER A 294 -24.78 -4.72 -26.16
CA SER A 294 -25.55 -4.60 -27.41
C SER A 294 -24.63 -4.52 -28.64
N LYS A 295 -25.10 -5.06 -29.78
CA LYS A 295 -24.36 -5.07 -31.05
C LYS A 295 -23.98 -3.64 -31.48
N GLY A 296 -22.71 -3.40 -31.81
CA GLY A 296 -22.17 -2.07 -32.14
C GLY A 296 -21.90 -1.14 -30.93
N GLY A 297 -22.38 -1.50 -29.74
CA GLY A 297 -22.27 -0.69 -28.53
C GLY A 297 -23.16 0.56 -28.56
N ASN A 298 -23.43 1.13 -27.39
CA ASN A 298 -24.16 2.39 -27.28
C ASN A 298 -23.70 3.19 -26.05
N ALA A 299 -23.83 4.51 -26.11
CA ALA A 299 -23.54 5.38 -24.97
C ALA A 299 -24.39 6.65 -25.06
N GLY A 300 -24.74 7.23 -23.91
CA GLY A 300 -25.53 8.46 -23.88
C GLY A 300 -25.98 8.87 -22.49
N HIS A 301 -26.69 9.99 -22.45
CA HIS A 301 -27.33 10.52 -21.24
C HIS A 301 -28.63 9.76 -20.93
N GLY A 302 -28.87 9.47 -19.65
CA GLY A 302 -30.02 8.73 -19.14
C GLY A 302 -29.67 7.33 -18.65
N GLU A 303 -30.72 6.53 -18.44
CA GLU A 303 -30.60 5.14 -18.01
C GLU A 303 -30.32 4.20 -19.20
N PRO A 304 -29.55 3.12 -19.01
CA PRO A 304 -29.36 2.09 -20.02
C PRO A 304 -30.66 1.32 -20.27
N SER A 305 -30.77 0.74 -21.46
CA SER A 305 -31.93 -0.07 -21.88
C SER A 305 -32.07 -1.40 -21.13
N ASP A 306 -31.02 -1.86 -20.45
CA ASP A 306 -31.00 -3.06 -19.62
C ASP A 306 -30.19 -2.77 -18.35
N ARG A 307 -30.32 -3.62 -17.34
CA ARG A 307 -29.70 -3.43 -16.02
C ARG A 307 -28.18 -3.29 -16.12
N ALA A 308 -27.64 -2.23 -15.51
CA ALA A 308 -26.20 -2.02 -15.44
C ALA A 308 -25.50 -3.12 -14.61
N ASP A 309 -24.42 -3.65 -15.15
CA ASP A 309 -23.53 -4.60 -14.48
C ASP A 309 -22.60 -3.89 -13.47
N VAL A 310 -22.31 -2.61 -13.74
CA VAL A 310 -21.45 -1.76 -12.92
C VAL A 310 -22.03 -0.34 -12.86
N VAL A 311 -22.11 0.24 -11.67
CA VAL A 311 -22.46 1.65 -11.44
C VAL A 311 -21.24 2.37 -10.88
N MET A 312 -20.86 3.49 -11.49
CA MET A 312 -19.70 4.30 -11.15
C MET A 312 -20.15 5.71 -10.78
N SER A 313 -19.96 6.12 -9.52
CA SER A 313 -20.34 7.45 -9.04
C SER A 313 -19.11 8.32 -8.79
N MET A 314 -19.04 9.51 -9.38
CA MET A 314 -17.91 10.45 -9.23
C MET A 314 -18.29 11.89 -9.58
N SER A 315 -17.36 12.84 -9.39
CA SER A 315 -17.58 14.22 -9.87
C SER A 315 -17.43 14.32 -11.39
N THR A 316 -18.09 15.29 -12.03
CA THR A 316 -17.94 15.54 -13.48
C THR A 316 -16.48 15.84 -13.86
N ASP A 317 -15.76 16.58 -13.02
CA ASP A 317 -14.33 16.87 -13.19
C ASP A 317 -13.45 15.61 -13.12
N ASP A 318 -13.69 14.75 -12.13
CA ASP A 318 -12.94 13.48 -12.01
C ASP A 318 -13.28 12.53 -13.17
N PHE A 319 -14.52 12.52 -13.67
CA PHE A 319 -14.92 11.74 -14.85
C PHE A 319 -14.13 12.16 -16.10
N VAL A 320 -14.10 13.46 -16.40
CA VAL A 320 -13.38 14.00 -17.56
C VAL A 320 -11.87 13.74 -17.43
N LYS A 321 -11.30 13.92 -16.22
CA LYS A 321 -9.89 13.58 -15.96
C LYS A 321 -9.62 12.09 -16.14
N MET A 322 -10.57 11.23 -15.76
CA MET A 322 -10.43 9.79 -15.87
C MET A 322 -10.41 9.33 -17.33
N PHE A 323 -11.35 9.81 -18.15
CA PHE A 323 -11.45 9.46 -19.56
C PHE A 323 -10.41 10.14 -20.46
N SER A 324 -9.85 11.27 -20.02
CA SER A 324 -8.68 11.90 -20.67
C SER A 324 -7.33 11.33 -20.20
N GLY A 325 -7.33 10.31 -19.33
CA GLY A 325 -6.12 9.66 -18.82
C GLY A 325 -5.34 10.45 -17.76
N LYS A 326 -5.82 11.64 -17.35
CA LYS A 326 -5.22 12.50 -16.32
C LYS A 326 -5.46 12.00 -14.89
N LEU A 327 -6.42 11.10 -14.69
CA LEU A 327 -6.72 10.47 -13.41
C LEU A 327 -6.88 8.96 -13.62
N LYS A 328 -6.02 8.14 -13.02
CA LYS A 328 -6.17 6.68 -13.12
C LYS A 328 -7.40 6.21 -12.32
N PRO A 329 -8.25 5.29 -12.85
CA PRO A 329 -9.42 4.79 -12.15
C PRO A 329 -9.10 4.19 -10.77
N THR A 330 -7.97 3.47 -10.66
CA THR A 330 -7.45 2.94 -9.39
C THR A 330 -7.21 4.04 -8.36
N MET A 331 -6.54 5.13 -8.75
CA MET A 331 -6.29 6.29 -7.88
C MET A 331 -7.58 7.03 -7.52
N ALA A 332 -8.51 7.19 -8.47
CA ALA A 332 -9.82 7.79 -8.20
C ALA A 332 -10.60 6.97 -7.17
N PHE A 333 -10.56 5.64 -7.28
CA PHE A 333 -11.23 4.74 -6.36
C PHE A 333 -10.57 4.76 -4.97
N MET A 334 -9.25 4.66 -4.90
CA MET A 334 -8.50 4.71 -3.64
C MET A 334 -8.65 6.05 -2.90
N SER A 335 -8.72 7.16 -3.64
CA SER A 335 -8.94 8.50 -3.06
C SER A 335 -10.40 8.80 -2.70
N GLY A 336 -11.33 7.89 -3.03
CA GLY A 336 -12.76 8.04 -2.77
C GLY A 336 -13.50 8.98 -3.73
N LYS A 337 -12.80 9.44 -4.78
CA LYS A 337 -13.36 10.25 -5.88
C LYS A 337 -14.24 9.44 -6.81
N LEU A 338 -13.98 8.14 -6.93
CA LEU A 338 -14.77 7.17 -7.67
C LEU A 338 -15.35 6.12 -6.71
N LYS A 339 -16.66 5.90 -6.77
CA LYS A 339 -17.36 4.81 -6.08
C LYS A 339 -17.86 3.81 -7.11
N ILE A 340 -17.68 2.53 -6.87
CA ILE A 340 -18.09 1.47 -7.80
C ILE A 340 -19.06 0.54 -7.08
N LYS A 341 -20.20 0.24 -7.70
CA LYS A 341 -21.15 -0.81 -7.29
C LYS A 341 -21.32 -1.81 -8.44
N GLY A 342 -21.56 -3.07 -8.13
CA GLY A 342 -21.73 -4.13 -9.13
C GLY A 342 -20.46 -4.97 -9.33
N ASN A 343 -20.25 -5.50 -10.54
CA ASN A 343 -19.21 -6.49 -10.80
C ASN A 343 -17.82 -5.84 -10.97
N MET A 344 -16.95 -6.03 -9.97
CA MET A 344 -15.62 -5.42 -9.96
C MET A 344 -14.68 -5.93 -11.08
N ALA A 345 -14.82 -7.18 -11.52
CA ALA A 345 -14.04 -7.68 -12.65
C ALA A 345 -14.40 -6.94 -13.96
N LEU A 346 -15.67 -6.59 -14.13
CA LEU A 346 -16.13 -5.78 -15.26
C LEU A 346 -15.69 -4.30 -15.10
N ALA A 347 -15.62 -3.77 -13.88
CA ALA A 347 -15.06 -2.44 -13.65
C ALA A 347 -13.58 -2.34 -14.07
N ILE A 348 -12.77 -3.37 -13.77
CA ILE A 348 -11.36 -3.44 -14.21
C ILE A 348 -11.24 -3.57 -15.73
N LYS A 349 -12.16 -4.29 -16.38
CA LYS A 349 -12.19 -4.37 -17.85
C LYS A 349 -12.39 -2.99 -18.51
N LEU A 350 -13.21 -2.13 -17.91
CA LEU A 350 -13.41 -0.76 -18.40
C LEU A 350 -12.10 0.04 -18.37
N GLU A 351 -11.31 -0.06 -17.30
CA GLU A 351 -10.01 0.62 -17.22
C GLU A 351 -9.06 0.17 -18.35
N LYS A 352 -9.01 -1.14 -18.63
CA LYS A 352 -8.20 -1.66 -19.75
C LYS A 352 -8.67 -1.08 -21.10
N LEU A 353 -9.98 -0.93 -21.28
CA LEU A 353 -10.58 -0.31 -22.46
C LEU A 353 -10.22 1.17 -22.57
N MET A 354 -10.37 1.92 -21.48
CA MET A 354 -10.04 3.34 -21.42
C MET A 354 -8.59 3.60 -21.80
N ASN A 355 -7.67 2.73 -21.37
CA ASN A 355 -6.25 2.79 -21.76
C ASN A 355 -5.99 2.44 -23.24
N GLN A 356 -6.88 1.68 -23.90
CA GLN A 356 -6.80 1.43 -25.34
C GLN A 356 -7.39 2.62 -26.13
N MET A 357 -8.43 3.26 -25.61
CA MET A 357 -9.10 4.42 -26.21
C MET A 357 -8.28 5.71 -26.08
N SER A 358 -7.49 5.86 -25.02
CA SER A 358 -6.59 7.02 -24.80
C SER A 358 -5.42 7.12 -25.80
N SER A 359 -5.26 6.14 -26.70
CA SER A 359 -4.34 6.25 -27.85
C SER A 359 -4.94 7.04 -29.03
N LYS A 360 -6.22 7.41 -28.96
CA LYS A 360 -6.99 8.12 -29.99
C LYS A 360 -7.70 9.39 -29.49
N LEU A 361 -7.57 9.69 -28.20
CA LEU A 361 -8.03 10.89 -27.48
C LEU A 361 -6.80 11.74 -27.16
#